data_AF-A0AA91DT99-F1
#
_entry.id   AF-A0AA91DT99-F1
#
_cell.length_a   1.000
_cell.length_b   1.000
_cell.length_c   1.000
_cell.angle_alpha   90.00
_cell.angle_beta   90.00
_cell.angle_gamma   90.00
#
_symmetry.space_group_name_H-M   'P 1'
#
loop_
_entity.id
_entity.type
_entity.pdbx_description
1 polymer ?
#
loop_
_entity_poly.entity_id
_entity_poly.type
_entity_poly.pdbx_seq_one_letter_code
_entity_poly.pdbx_strand_id
1 'polypeptide(L)'
;MMPHVFVYGTLRRGGRNDIARYRPAPVLVGEAAIGGTLYDLGAYPGVVLGGARCVKGEVYAIAPSVEAALDLLEEVADDDTGEYIRRRVRVEVGGRWIDCLVYEIHPSRIVGRRVIESGDWIAHAVRIGA
;
A
#
# COMPACT_ATOMS: atom_id res chain seq x y z
N MET A 1 -18.71 9.01 -6.38
CA MET A 1 -17.30 9.42 -6.27
C MET A 1 -16.46 8.17 -6.48
N MET A 2 -15.39 8.25 -7.29
CA MET A 2 -14.45 7.14 -7.41
C MET A 2 -13.59 7.04 -6.14
N PRO A 3 -13.46 5.86 -5.51
CA PRO A 3 -12.57 5.68 -4.38
C PRO A 3 -11.12 5.96 -4.76
N HIS A 4 -10.31 6.36 -3.78
CA HIS A 4 -8.88 6.50 -3.92
C HIS A 4 -8.18 5.41 -3.10
N VAL A 5 -7.04 4.93 -3.56
CA VAL A 5 -6.19 3.99 -2.85
C VAL A 5 -4.76 4.53 -2.79
N PHE A 6 -4.14 4.40 -1.62
CA PHE A 6 -2.72 4.64 -1.40
C PHE A 6 -1.98 3.30 -1.45
N VAL A 7 -1.05 3.16 -2.40
CA VAL A 7 -0.23 1.97 -2.59
C VAL A 7 1.23 2.27 -2.25
N TYR A 8 1.86 1.42 -1.44
CA TYR A 8 3.23 1.65 -0.94
C TYR A 8 4.22 0.54 -1.32
N GLY A 9 3.72 -0.57 -1.88
CA GLY A 9 4.48 -1.78 -2.11
C GLY A 9 4.45 -2.25 -3.56
N THR A 10 4.18 -3.54 -3.75
CA THR A 10 4.25 -4.19 -5.08
C THR A 10 3.24 -3.68 -6.11
N LEU A 11 2.20 -2.98 -5.66
CA LEU A 11 1.19 -2.32 -6.49
C LEU A 11 1.65 -0.98 -7.09
N ARG A 12 2.71 -0.36 -6.55
CA ARG A 12 3.27 0.88 -7.09
C ARG A 12 3.77 0.69 -8.51
N ARG A 13 3.89 1.79 -9.26
CA ARG A 13 4.43 1.78 -10.63
C ARG A 13 5.79 1.09 -10.68
N GLY A 14 5.96 0.12 -11.58
CA GLY A 14 7.17 -0.68 -11.71
C GLY A 14 7.33 -1.80 -10.68
N GLY A 15 6.37 -1.93 -9.74
CA GLY A 15 6.29 -3.08 -8.84
C GLY A 15 5.77 -4.33 -9.56
N ARG A 16 6.08 -5.51 -9.02
CA ARG A 16 5.68 -6.80 -9.63
C ARG A 16 4.16 -7.00 -9.79
N ASN A 17 3.36 -6.27 -9.01
CA ASN A 17 1.90 -6.30 -9.06
C ASN A 17 1.33 -4.95 -9.51
N ASP A 18 2.09 -4.16 -10.28
CA ASP A 18 1.74 -2.80 -10.71
C ASP A 18 0.23 -2.64 -10.99
N ILE A 19 -0.38 -1.70 -10.27
CA ILE A 19 -1.82 -1.45 -10.30
C ILE A 19 -2.33 -1.07 -11.71
N ALA A 20 -1.46 -0.62 -12.61
CA ALA A 20 -1.80 -0.32 -14.00
C ALA A 20 -2.34 -1.53 -14.79
N ARG A 21 -2.16 -2.77 -14.30
CA ARG A 21 -2.72 -3.99 -14.91
C ARG A 21 -4.25 -4.10 -14.80
N TYR A 22 -4.87 -3.40 -13.84
CA TYR A 22 -6.31 -3.52 -13.58
C TYR A 22 -7.16 -2.75 -14.60
N ARG A 23 -8.43 -3.15 -14.75
CA ARG A 23 -9.40 -2.53 -15.65
C ARG A 23 -10.73 -2.24 -14.93
N PRO A 24 -11.35 -1.06 -15.11
CA PRO A 24 -10.82 0.15 -15.75
C PRO A 24 -9.47 0.61 -15.17
N ALA A 25 -8.65 1.27 -15.98
CA ALA A 25 -7.29 1.63 -15.58
C ALA A 25 -7.32 2.61 -14.39
N PRO A 26 -6.62 2.30 -13.28
CA PRO A 26 -6.38 3.26 -12.21
C PRO A 26 -5.73 4.54 -12.72
N VAL A 27 -6.16 5.68 -12.21
CA VAL A 27 -5.61 6.99 -12.61
C VAL A 27 -4.71 7.50 -11.49
N LEU A 28 -3.43 7.70 -11.81
CA LEU A 28 -2.47 8.27 -10.86
C LEU A 28 -2.91 9.70 -10.49
N VAL A 29 -3.05 9.96 -9.20
CA VAL A 29 -3.32 11.29 -8.64
C VAL A 29 -2.03 11.98 -8.22
N GLY A 30 -1.07 11.22 -7.67
CA GLY A 30 0.25 11.74 -7.32
C GLY A 30 0.99 10.85 -6.31
N GLU A 31 2.23 11.22 -6.03
CA GLU A 31 3.03 10.61 -4.97
C GLU A 31 2.64 11.20 -3.61
N ALA A 32 2.78 10.39 -2.56
CA ALA A 32 2.49 10.80 -1.20
C ALA A 32 3.24 9.96 -0.16
N ALA A 33 3.04 10.30 1.11
CA ALA A 33 3.52 9.51 2.23
C ALA A 33 2.49 9.43 3.36
N ILE A 34 2.55 8.36 4.14
CA ILE A 34 1.74 8.16 5.34
C ILE A 34 2.63 7.85 6.55
N GLY A 35 2.14 8.14 7.76
CA GLY A 35 2.79 7.72 8.99
C GLY A 35 2.64 6.21 9.18
N GLY A 36 3.75 5.49 9.35
CA GLY A 36 3.76 4.04 9.46
C GLY A 36 5.17 3.45 9.49
N THR A 37 5.27 2.19 9.92
CA THR A 37 6.49 1.40 9.81
C THR A 37 6.34 0.36 8.70
N LEU A 38 7.27 0.39 7.74
CA LEU A 38 7.31 -0.55 6.63
C LEU A 38 8.18 -1.76 6.99
N TYR A 39 7.66 -2.97 6.77
CA TYR A 39 8.34 -4.22 7.05
C TYR A 39 8.63 -4.99 5.76
N ASP A 40 9.75 -5.70 5.74
CA ASP A 40 10.14 -6.63 4.68
C ASP A 40 9.58 -8.02 4.99
N LEU A 41 8.60 -8.48 4.21
CA LEU A 41 8.02 -9.82 4.28
C LEU A 41 8.66 -10.78 3.26
N GLY A 42 9.73 -10.35 2.59
CA GLY A 42 10.45 -11.08 1.56
C GLY A 42 10.01 -10.64 0.17
N ALA A 43 8.92 -11.21 -0.34
CA ALA A 43 8.49 -10.96 -1.72
C ALA A 43 7.64 -9.68 -1.89
N TYR A 44 7.19 -9.11 -0.77
CA TYR A 44 6.34 -7.93 -0.70
C TYR A 44 6.53 -7.25 0.67
N PRO A 45 6.15 -5.98 0.81
CA PRO A 45 6.21 -5.29 2.10
C PRO A 45 4.88 -5.32 2.84
N GLY A 46 4.89 -5.05 4.14
CA GLY A 46 3.70 -4.75 4.92
C GLY A 46 3.85 -3.46 5.74
N VAL A 47 2.82 -2.61 5.76
CA VAL A 47 2.82 -1.41 6.62
C VAL A 47 1.99 -1.62 7.88
N VAL A 48 2.52 -1.22 9.03
CA VAL A 48 1.74 -0.97 10.25
C VAL A 48 1.59 0.53 10.41
N LEU A 49 0.35 1.02 10.56
CA LEU A 49 0.05 2.45 10.57
C LEU A 49 0.45 3.12 11.89
N GLY A 50 0.78 4.41 11.80
CA GLY A 50 1.14 5.23 12.94
C GLY A 50 2.64 5.23 13.31
N GLY A 51 2.96 5.87 14.42
CA GLY A 51 4.35 6.11 14.83
C GLY A 51 5.02 7.28 14.10
N ALA A 52 6.34 7.41 14.27
CA ALA A 52 7.12 8.55 13.78
C ALA A 52 7.79 8.33 12.41
N ARG A 53 7.74 7.11 11.87
CA ARG A 53 8.30 6.79 10.55
C ARG A 53 7.29 7.13 9.44
N CYS A 54 7.81 7.35 8.24
CA CYS A 54 6.99 7.62 7.06
C CYS A 54 7.18 6.54 6.01
N VAL A 55 6.10 6.19 5.31
CA VAL A 55 6.07 5.24 4.21
C VAL A 55 5.70 5.97 2.93
N LYS A 56 6.53 5.83 1.89
CA LYS A 56 6.32 6.43 0.58
C LYS A 56 5.38 5.57 -0.26
N GLY A 57 4.53 6.23 -1.03
CA GLY A 57 3.61 5.57 -1.92
C GLY A 57 3.03 6.49 -2.98
N GLU A 58 2.02 5.96 -3.66
CA GLU A 58 1.32 6.60 -4.76
C GLU A 58 -0.18 6.52 -4.49
N VAL A 59 -0.90 7.57 -4.85
CA VAL A 59 -2.37 7.64 -4.75
C VAL A 59 -2.98 7.48 -6.13
N TYR A 60 -3.95 6.57 -6.24
CA TYR A 60 -4.69 6.31 -7.46
C TYR A 60 -6.19 6.48 -7.23
N ALA A 61 -6.89 7.08 -8.19
CA ALA A 61 -8.34 6.96 -8.30
C ALA A 61 -8.67 5.63 -8.99
N ILE A 62 -9.56 4.84 -8.38
CA ILE A 62 -9.90 3.48 -8.83
C ILE A 62 -11.40 3.31 -9.00
N ALA A 63 -11.81 2.39 -9.88
CA ALA A 63 -13.20 1.95 -9.98
C ALA A 63 -13.51 0.95 -8.84
N PRO A 64 -14.79 0.83 -8.40
CA PRO A 64 -15.17 -0.14 -7.37
C PRO A 64 -14.81 -1.60 -7.72
N SER A 65 -14.81 -1.97 -9.01
CA SER A 65 -14.37 -3.29 -9.45
C SER A 65 -12.88 -3.54 -9.24
N VAL A 66 -12.06 -2.48 -9.31
CA VAL A 66 -10.63 -2.56 -9.01
C VAL A 66 -10.43 -2.66 -7.51
N GLU A 67 -11.18 -1.92 -6.70
CA GLU A 67 -11.16 -2.06 -5.23
C GLU A 67 -11.42 -3.51 -4.81
N ALA A 68 -12.48 -4.13 -5.32
CA ALA A 68 -12.78 -5.54 -5.03
C ALA A 68 -11.65 -6.49 -5.47
N ALA A 69 -10.99 -6.21 -6.59
CA ALA A 69 -9.88 -7.03 -7.07
C ALA A 69 -8.59 -6.84 -6.24
N LEU A 70 -8.42 -5.68 -5.61
CA LEU A 70 -7.36 -5.43 -4.64
C LEU A 70 -7.65 -6.12 -3.31
N ASP A 71 -8.89 -6.07 -2.82
CA ASP A 71 -9.31 -6.79 -1.62
C ASP A 71 -9.02 -8.30 -1.76
N LEU A 72 -9.27 -8.88 -2.94
CA LEU A 72 -8.93 -10.27 -3.24
C LEU A 72 -7.42 -10.52 -3.32
N LEU A 73 -6.65 -9.60 -3.92
CA LEU A 73 -5.19 -9.75 -4.03
C LEU A 73 -4.51 -9.70 -2.66
N GLU A 74 -4.96 -8.79 -1.81
CA GLU A 74 -4.39 -8.54 -0.48
C GLU A 74 -5.04 -9.43 0.59
N GLU A 75 -5.77 -10.48 0.17
CA GLU A 75 -6.42 -11.47 1.03
C GLU A 75 -7.21 -10.85 2.20
N VAL A 76 -7.97 -9.78 1.93
CA VAL A 76 -8.82 -9.15 2.94
C VAL A 76 -10.00 -10.07 3.25
N ALA A 77 -10.25 -10.30 4.54
CA ALA A 77 -11.38 -11.09 5.03
C ALA A 77 -12.20 -10.31 6.07
N ASP A 78 -13.52 -10.53 6.09
CA ASP A 78 -14.46 -9.85 6.99
C ASP A 78 -14.32 -10.28 8.46
N ASP A 79 -13.69 -11.43 8.72
CA ASP A 79 -13.50 -12.03 10.04
C ASP A 79 -12.10 -11.75 10.64
N ASP A 80 -11.36 -10.78 10.09
CA ASP A 80 -10.02 -10.36 10.52
C ASP A 80 -8.93 -11.47 10.37
N THR A 81 -9.22 -12.54 9.63
CA THR A 81 -8.24 -13.59 9.32
C THR A 81 -7.37 -13.29 8.10
N GLY A 82 -7.70 -12.21 7.40
CA GLY A 82 -7.01 -11.78 6.18
C GLY A 82 -5.55 -11.42 6.41
N GLU A 83 -4.74 -11.50 5.35
CA GLU A 83 -3.33 -11.09 5.46
C GLU A 83 -3.21 -9.58 5.70
N TYR A 84 -4.03 -8.81 5.00
CA TYR A 84 -4.16 -7.37 5.19
C TYR A 84 -5.52 -6.98 5.71
N ILE A 85 -5.55 -5.84 6.39
CA ILE A 85 -6.75 -5.18 6.87
C ILE A 85 -6.93 -3.89 6.08
N ARG A 86 -8.09 -3.73 5.43
CA ARG A 86 -8.42 -2.49 4.74
C ARG A 86 -8.69 -1.38 5.75
N ARG A 87 -7.94 -0.29 5.65
CA ARG A 87 -8.07 0.92 6.47
C ARG A 87 -8.34 2.14 5.61
N ARG A 88 -8.79 3.21 6.27
CA ARG A 88 -8.89 4.55 5.68
C ARG A 88 -7.87 5.47 6.30
N VAL A 89 -7.14 6.20 5.46
CA VAL A 89 -6.14 7.19 5.87
C VAL A 89 -6.37 8.48 5.11
N ARG A 90 -6.06 9.62 5.73
CA ARG A 90 -6.08 10.90 5.03
C ARG A 90 -4.65 11.24 4.59
N VAL A 91 -4.47 11.47 3.29
CA VAL A 91 -3.15 11.62 2.68
C VAL A 91 -3.05 12.96 1.97
N GLU A 92 -1.94 13.65 2.12
CA GLU A 92 -1.67 14.90 1.39
C GLU A 92 -1.03 14.57 0.03
N VAL A 93 -1.65 15.06 -1.04
CA VAL A 93 -1.16 14.94 -2.42
C VAL A 93 -1.16 16.32 -3.05
N GLY A 94 0.02 16.87 -3.35
CA GLY A 94 0.17 18.18 -3.99
C GLY A 94 -0.55 19.31 -3.24
N GLY A 95 -0.50 19.32 -1.90
CA GLY A 95 -1.14 20.32 -1.05
C GLY A 95 -2.65 20.12 -0.81
N ARG A 96 -3.22 18.99 -1.25
CA ARG A 96 -4.64 18.64 -1.04
C ARG A 96 -4.75 17.36 -0.25
N TRP A 97 -5.63 17.35 0.75
CA TRP A 97 -5.95 16.16 1.53
C TRP A 97 -7.00 15.30 0.83
N ILE A 98 -6.71 13.99 0.68
CA ILE A 98 -7.55 12.99 0.02
C ILE A 98 -7.73 11.79 0.94
N ASP A 99 -8.96 11.28 1.04
CA ASP A 99 -9.25 10.04 1.78
C ASP A 99 -8.86 8.81 0.96
N CYS A 100 -7.79 8.18 1.43
CA CYS A 100 -7.12 6.94 1.04
C CYS A 100 -7.77 5.65 1.55
N LEU A 101 -8.08 4.66 0.72
CA LEU A 101 -7.95 3.26 1.16
C LEU A 101 -6.47 2.89 1.28
N VAL A 102 -6.12 2.06 2.27
CA VAL A 102 -4.78 1.46 2.40
C VAL A 102 -4.92 0.05 2.97
N TYR A 103 -4.05 -0.86 2.54
CA TYR A 103 -3.98 -2.23 3.05
C TYR A 103 -2.90 -2.30 4.12
N GLU A 104 -3.30 -2.32 5.39
CA GLU A 104 -2.40 -2.45 6.55
C GLU A 104 -2.11 -3.93 6.80
N ILE A 105 -0.85 -4.31 7.01
CA ILE A 105 -0.52 -5.72 7.26
C ILE A 105 -1.07 -6.15 8.63
N HIS A 106 -1.66 -7.34 8.70
CA HIS A 106 -2.13 -7.87 9.98
C HIS A 106 -0.95 -8.01 10.97
N PRO A 107 -1.05 -7.54 12.23
CA PRO A 107 0.08 -7.52 13.18
C PRO A 107 0.72 -8.88 13.46
N SER A 108 -0.02 -9.97 13.33
CA SER A 108 0.54 -11.34 13.47
C SER A 108 1.61 -11.69 12.42
N ARG A 109 1.64 -10.98 11.28
CA ARG A 109 2.54 -11.26 10.16
C ARG A 109 3.91 -10.59 10.29
N ILE A 110 4.08 -9.66 11.23
CA ILE A 110 5.31 -8.85 11.37
C ILE A 110 6.29 -9.36 12.43
N VAL A 111 5.96 -10.44 13.16
CA VAL A 111 6.85 -11.01 14.19
C VAL A 111 8.17 -11.46 13.55
N GLY A 112 9.29 -10.91 14.05
CA GLY A 112 10.64 -11.21 13.54
C GLY A 112 10.97 -10.61 12.18
N ARG A 113 10.10 -9.76 11.61
CA ARG A 113 10.34 -9.12 10.30
C ARG A 113 11.21 -7.88 10.45
N ARG A 114 12.06 -7.64 9.45
CA ARG A 114 12.95 -6.47 9.43
C ARG A 114 12.18 -5.22 9.02
N VAL A 115 12.50 -4.11 9.66
CA VAL A 115 12.02 -2.79 9.26
C VAL A 115 12.81 -2.30 8.06
N ILE A 116 12.10 -1.75 7.07
CA ILE A 116 12.69 -1.01 5.95
C ILE A 116 12.80 0.45 6.39
N GLU A 117 13.95 0.84 6.94
CA GLU A 117 14.15 2.17 7.53
C GLU A 117 13.90 3.33 6.56
N SER A 118 14.09 3.12 5.25
CA SER A 118 13.83 4.14 4.25
C SER A 118 12.34 4.39 3.98
N GLY A 119 11.45 3.50 4.45
CA GLY A 119 10.01 3.58 4.18
C GLY A 119 9.65 3.46 2.69
N ASP A 120 10.55 2.93 1.86
CA ASP A 120 10.41 2.92 0.40
C ASP A 120 10.69 1.51 -0.14
N TRP A 121 9.61 0.79 -0.45
CA TRP A 121 9.69 -0.58 -0.97
C TRP A 121 10.42 -0.66 -2.30
N ILE A 122 10.19 0.28 -3.23
CA ILE A 122 10.78 0.20 -4.57
C ILE A 122 12.30 0.37 -4.47
N ALA A 123 12.77 1.33 -3.66
CA ALA A 123 14.19 1.49 -3.39
C ALA A 123 14.80 0.27 -2.65
N HIS A 124 14.05 -0.38 -1.76
CA HIS A 124 14.48 -1.59 -1.06
C HIS A 124 14.58 -2.80 -2.00
N ALA A 125 13.54 -3.04 -2.80
CA ALA A 125 13.43 -4.15 -3.75
C ALA A 125 14.58 -4.16 -4.76
N VAL A 126 15.01 -2.99 -5.24
CA VAL A 126 16.18 -2.85 -6.12
C VAL A 126 17.47 -3.31 -5.44
N ARG A 127 17.64 -3.07 -4.13
CA ARG A 127 18.87 -3.48 -3.41
C ARG A 127 18.94 -4.97 -3.12
N ILE A 128 17.80 -5.63 -2.91
CA ILE A 128 17.76 -7.07 -2.62
C ILE A 128 17.76 -7.94 -3.88
N GLY A 129 17.38 -7.37 -5.03
CA GLY A 129 17.47 -8.02 -6.34
C GLY A 129 18.81 -7.82 -7.04
N ALA A 130 19.75 -7.10 -6.42
CA ALA A 130 21.12 -6.86 -6.89
C ALA A 130 22.13 -7.81 -6.22
#